data_AF-A0A6G0SV56-F1
#
_entry.id   AF-A0A6G0SV56-F1
#
_cell.length_a   1.000
_cell.length_b   1.000
_cell.length_c   1.000
_cell.angle_alpha   90.00
_cell.angle_beta   90.00
_cell.angle_gamma   90.00
#
_symmetry.space_group_name_H-M   'P 1'
#
loop_
_entity.id
_entity.type
_entity.pdbx_description
1 polymer ?
#
loop_
_entity_poly.entity_id
_entity_poly.type
_entity_poly.pdbx_seq_one_letter_code
_entity_poly.pdbx_strand_id
1 'polypeptide(L)'
;MISSKNTNCSYVYFGVEESLKEIITDEYLDDSIRLLINVDGLPLFNNSNEQFWPILGLIIHSEYESKPFIVSVYSGDAKPKSVNEFFEDFVEEIKILVQNGVTIETRIFKVDIIGFTCDTPARSFSKHCKGHGGFYACERCEIKGKTRNKRRVYPSVNSKRRTKKNFIKQRQAEHHL
;
A
#
# COMPACT_ATOMS: atom_id res chain seq x y z
N MET A 1 -20.16 4.70 -1.68
CA MET A 1 -20.96 4.81 -2.92
C MET A 1 -21.15 3.41 -3.52
N ILE A 2 -22.38 2.99 -3.82
CA ILE A 2 -22.66 1.72 -4.53
C ILE A 2 -22.76 2.06 -6.03
N SER A 3 -21.78 1.64 -6.82
CA SER A 3 -21.72 1.96 -8.26
C SER A 3 -22.39 0.88 -9.11
N SER A 4 -23.38 1.28 -9.90
CA SER A 4 -24.18 0.44 -10.79
C SER A 4 -23.50 0.19 -12.14
N LYS A 5 -22.52 -0.71 -12.18
CA LYS A 5 -22.06 -1.41 -13.40
C LYS A 5 -21.57 -2.82 -13.05
N ASN A 6 -22.47 -3.82 -13.04
CA ASN A 6 -22.20 -5.27 -13.06
C ASN A 6 -20.95 -5.81 -12.33
N THR A 7 -20.57 -5.18 -11.24
CA THR A 7 -19.50 -5.58 -10.31
C THR A 7 -19.94 -5.08 -8.95
N ASN A 8 -20.31 -5.99 -8.05
CA ASN A 8 -20.66 -5.63 -6.67
C ASN A 8 -19.34 -5.42 -5.93
N CYS A 9 -18.80 -4.19 -5.98
CA CYS A 9 -17.66 -3.81 -5.15
C CYS A 9 -18.12 -2.97 -3.95
N SER A 10 -17.52 -3.25 -2.80
CA SER A 10 -17.75 -2.54 -1.55
C SER A 10 -16.42 -2.03 -1.03
N TYR A 11 -16.43 -0.85 -0.44
CA TYR A 11 -15.26 -0.25 0.18
C TYR A 11 -15.68 0.41 1.49
N VAL A 12 -14.87 0.19 2.53
CA VAL A 12 -15.06 0.75 3.87
C VAL A 12 -13.74 1.34 4.34
N TYR A 13 -13.81 2.58 4.83
CA TYR A 13 -12.70 3.25 5.47
C TYR A 13 -12.93 3.27 6.98
N PHE A 14 -11.96 2.79 7.76
CA PHE A 14 -12.03 2.74 9.23
C PHE A 14 -11.24 3.88 9.88
N GLY A 15 -10.19 4.37 9.21
CA GLY A 15 -9.38 5.48 9.69
C GLY A 15 -8.17 5.04 10.51
N VAL A 16 -7.08 5.78 10.33
CA VAL A 16 -5.84 5.58 11.08
C VAL A 16 -5.99 6.19 12.47
N GLU A 17 -6.47 7.42 12.58
CA GLU A 17 -6.62 8.15 13.83
C GLU A 17 -7.50 7.40 14.83
N GLU A 18 -8.65 6.91 14.38
CA GLU A 18 -9.58 6.15 15.24
C GLU A 18 -8.93 4.87 15.76
N SER A 19 -8.24 4.13 14.90
CA SER A 19 -7.48 2.95 15.33
C SER A 19 -6.38 3.28 16.33
N LEU A 20 -5.68 4.42 16.15
CA LEU A 20 -4.64 4.85 17.09
C LEU A 20 -5.20 5.21 18.46
N LYS A 21 -6.34 5.90 18.52
CA LYS A 21 -7.03 6.22 19.78
C LYS A 21 -7.46 4.98 20.54
N GLU A 22 -7.80 3.89 19.85
CA GLU A 22 -8.15 2.62 20.49
C GLU A 22 -6.93 1.82 20.98
N ILE A 23 -5.79 1.94 20.30
CA ILE A 23 -4.60 1.13 20.56
C ILE A 23 -3.65 1.78 21.57
N ILE A 24 -3.47 3.10 21.48
CA ILE A 24 -2.54 3.84 22.32
C ILE A 24 -3.18 4.13 23.67
N THR A 25 -2.51 3.71 24.73
CA THR A 25 -2.91 3.94 26.13
C THR A 25 -1.90 4.83 26.83
N ASP A 26 -2.21 5.22 28.08
CA ASP A 26 -1.28 5.94 28.96
C ASP A 26 0.06 5.21 29.19
N GLU A 27 0.10 3.89 28.96
CA GLU A 27 1.34 3.12 29.06
C GLU A 27 2.33 3.44 27.94
N TYR A 28 1.89 4.03 26.81
CA TYR A 28 2.75 4.40 25.69
C TYR A 28 3.55 5.66 26.00
N LEU A 29 4.85 5.53 26.27
CA LEU A 29 5.66 6.63 26.77
C LEU A 29 6.24 7.55 25.69
N ASP A 30 6.44 7.04 24.48
CA ASP A 30 7.04 7.78 23.37
C ASP A 30 6.14 8.92 22.86
N ASP A 31 6.76 10.01 22.38
CA ASP A 31 6.04 11.13 21.75
C ASP A 31 5.77 10.92 20.25
N SER A 32 6.19 9.79 19.70
CA SER A 32 6.04 9.48 18.27
C SER A 32 5.52 8.06 18.03
N ILE A 33 4.50 7.96 17.17
CA ILE A 33 3.92 6.70 16.72
C ILE A 33 4.51 6.37 15.35
N ARG A 34 5.19 5.22 15.26
CA ARG A 34 5.84 4.74 14.03
C ARG A 34 4.98 3.69 13.34
N LEU A 35 4.49 4.00 12.14
CA LEU A 35 3.56 3.19 11.38
C LEU A 35 4.23 2.46 10.22
N LEU A 36 4.02 1.16 10.18
CA LEU A 36 4.27 0.31 9.01
C LEU A 36 2.94 0.05 8.31
N ILE A 37 2.85 0.37 7.02
CA ILE A 37 1.61 0.21 6.25
C ILE A 37 1.71 -1.06 5.42
N ASN A 38 0.70 -1.91 5.47
CA ASN A 38 0.60 -3.10 4.64
C ASN A 38 -0.53 -2.96 3.62
N VAL A 39 -0.29 -3.45 2.41
CA VAL A 39 -1.29 -3.53 1.34
C VAL A 39 -1.16 -4.89 0.70
N ASP A 40 -2.27 -5.61 0.61
CA ASP A 40 -2.31 -6.96 0.06
C ASP A 40 -3.57 -7.19 -0.79
N GLY A 41 -3.57 -8.26 -1.58
CA GLY A 41 -4.72 -8.73 -2.34
C GLY A 41 -4.92 -10.22 -2.08
N LEU A 42 -6.03 -10.58 -1.43
CA LEU A 42 -6.29 -11.92 -0.94
C LEU A 42 -7.58 -12.49 -1.55
N PRO A 43 -7.61 -13.75 -2.02
CA PRO A 43 -8.85 -14.41 -2.39
C PRO A 43 -9.67 -14.71 -1.12
N LEU A 44 -10.96 -14.37 -1.10
CA LEU A 44 -11.83 -14.66 0.04
C LEU A 44 -12.37 -16.09 0.03
N PHE A 45 -12.66 -16.61 -1.17
CA PHE A 45 -13.23 -17.94 -1.34
C PHE A 45 -12.51 -18.70 -2.44
N ASN A 46 -12.33 -20.00 -2.24
CA ASN A 46 -11.67 -20.87 -3.22
C ASN A 46 -12.43 -20.98 -4.55
N ASN A 47 -13.75 -20.72 -4.53
CA ASN A 47 -14.66 -20.88 -5.68
C ASN A 47 -15.32 -19.57 -6.13
N SER A 48 -14.89 -18.43 -5.59
CA SER A 48 -15.36 -17.09 -6.02
C SER A 48 -14.21 -16.31 -6.61
N ASN A 49 -14.53 -15.39 -7.52
CA ASN A 49 -13.57 -14.37 -7.97
C ASN A 49 -13.46 -13.20 -6.98
N GLU A 50 -14.20 -13.23 -5.87
CA GLU A 50 -14.17 -12.18 -4.86
C GLU A 50 -12.79 -12.08 -4.19
N GLN A 51 -12.24 -10.87 -4.26
CA GLN A 51 -10.94 -10.49 -3.74
C GLN A 51 -11.11 -9.41 -2.68
N PHE A 52 -10.32 -9.55 -1.63
CA PHE A 52 -10.19 -8.59 -0.56
C PHE A 52 -8.88 -7.84 -0.69
N TRP A 53 -8.95 -6.51 -0.59
CA TRP A 53 -7.79 -5.63 -0.65
C TRP A 53 -7.79 -4.72 0.56
N PRO A 54 -7.11 -5.12 1.66
CA PRO A 54 -7.00 -4.29 2.83
C PRO A 54 -5.82 -3.32 2.73
N ILE A 55 -5.97 -2.16 3.37
CA ILE A 55 -4.86 -1.37 3.88
C ILE A 55 -4.82 -1.63 5.37
N LEU A 56 -3.67 -2.09 5.87
CA LEU A 56 -3.46 -2.36 7.29
C LEU A 56 -2.38 -1.43 7.83
N GLY A 57 -2.51 -1.06 9.10
CA GLY A 57 -1.49 -0.36 9.87
C GLY A 57 -0.89 -1.28 10.93
N LEU A 58 0.36 -1.05 11.28
CA LEU A 58 1.03 -1.70 12.41
C LEU A 58 1.91 -0.67 13.11
N ILE A 59 1.78 -0.57 14.43
CA ILE A 59 2.66 0.25 15.26
C ILE A 59 3.94 -0.54 15.53
N ILE A 60 5.08 0.04 15.15
CA ILE A 60 6.40 -0.57 15.38
C ILE A 60 7.05 0.10 16.58
N HIS A 61 7.23 -0.68 17.64
CA HIS A 61 7.88 -0.25 18.87
C HIS A 61 8.79 -1.35 19.42
N SER A 62 9.84 -0.98 20.17
CA SER A 62 10.77 -1.94 20.77
C SER A 62 10.25 -2.59 22.05
N GLU A 63 9.40 -1.87 22.79
CA GLU A 63 8.91 -2.27 24.12
C GLU A 63 7.42 -2.66 24.14
N TYR A 64 6.65 -2.28 23.10
CA TYR A 64 5.22 -2.57 23.01
C TYR A 64 4.95 -3.44 21.78
N GLU A 65 4.22 -4.53 21.97
CA GLU A 65 3.73 -5.33 20.87
C GLU A 65 2.37 -4.81 20.40
N SER A 66 2.27 -4.48 19.11
CA SER A 66 1.02 -4.07 18.48
C SER A 66 0.56 -5.13 17.50
N LYS A 67 -0.76 -5.37 17.44
CA LYS A 67 -1.36 -6.19 16.39
C LYS A 67 -1.65 -5.31 15.18
N PRO A 68 -1.54 -5.83 13.94
CA PRO A 68 -2.01 -5.12 12.78
C PRO A 68 -3.48 -4.72 12.93
N PHE A 69 -3.81 -3.50 12.57
CA PHE A 69 -5.17 -2.96 12.57
C PHE A 69 -5.61 -2.62 11.16
N ILE A 70 -6.92 -2.62 10.95
CA ILE A 70 -7.53 -2.37 9.64
C ILE A 70 -7.66 -0.86 9.46
N VAL A 71 -7.12 -0.32 8.37
CA VAL A 71 -7.30 1.08 7.98
C VAL A 71 -8.42 1.21 6.95
N SER A 72 -8.41 0.34 5.95
CA SER A 72 -9.47 0.27 4.95
C SER A 72 -9.59 -1.12 4.37
N VAL A 73 -10.74 -1.39 3.78
CA VAL A 73 -11.06 -2.66 3.13
C VAL A 73 -11.80 -2.37 1.84
N TYR A 74 -11.32 -2.98 0.75
CA TYR A 74 -12.08 -3.16 -0.47
C TYR A 74 -12.44 -4.65 -0.66
N SER A 75 -13.67 -4.93 -1.08
CA SER A 75 -14.09 -6.25 -1.59
C SER A 75 -14.71 -6.11 -2.97
N GLY A 76 -14.39 -7.03 -3.87
CA GLY A 76 -15.05 -7.14 -5.17
C GLY A 76 -14.46 -8.24 -6.04
N ASP A 77 -15.08 -8.51 -7.20
CA ASP A 77 -14.70 -9.61 -8.11
C ASP A 77 -13.31 -9.48 -8.76
N ALA A 78 -12.66 -8.34 -8.54
CA ALA A 78 -11.31 -8.05 -9.00
C ALA A 78 -10.70 -6.97 -8.11
N LYS A 79 -9.37 -6.85 -8.15
CA LYS A 79 -8.63 -5.75 -7.53
C LYS A 79 -9.24 -4.37 -7.85
N PRO A 80 -9.04 -3.36 -6.98
CA PRO A 80 -9.53 -2.02 -7.23
C PRO A 80 -9.08 -1.50 -8.60
N LYS A 81 -10.01 -0.89 -9.34
CA LYS A 81 -9.75 -0.42 -10.72
C LYS A 81 -8.84 0.80 -10.72
N SER A 82 -9.06 1.72 -9.77
CA SER A 82 -8.30 2.95 -9.62
C SER A 82 -7.43 2.86 -8.36
N VAL A 83 -6.12 2.98 -8.54
CA VAL A 83 -5.19 3.08 -7.41
C VAL A 83 -5.41 4.37 -6.63
N ASN A 84 -5.77 5.46 -7.31
CA ASN A 84 -5.99 6.75 -6.67
C ASN A 84 -7.22 6.71 -5.76
N GLU A 85 -8.35 6.18 -6.26
CA GLU A 85 -9.58 6.04 -5.46
C GLU A 85 -9.37 5.09 -4.28
N PHE A 86 -8.62 3.99 -4.48
CA PHE A 86 -8.36 3.03 -3.40
C PHE A 86 -7.54 3.61 -2.24
N PHE A 87 -6.65 4.56 -2.52
CA PHE A 87 -5.78 5.19 -1.51
C PHE A 87 -6.27 6.59 -1.08
N GLU A 88 -7.37 7.11 -1.61
CA GLU A 88 -7.78 8.51 -1.46
C GLU A 88 -7.95 8.89 0.02
N ASP A 89 -8.88 8.24 0.74
CA ASP A 89 -9.15 8.54 2.15
C ASP A 89 -7.90 8.36 3.02
N PHE A 90 -7.14 7.26 2.79
CA PHE A 90 -5.90 6.99 3.51
C PHE A 90 -4.86 8.10 3.31
N VAL A 91 -4.66 8.53 2.07
CA VAL A 91 -3.66 9.55 1.72
C VAL A 91 -4.08 10.92 2.27
N GLU A 92 -5.37 11.25 2.25
CA GLU A 92 -5.88 12.48 2.80
C GLU A 92 -5.68 12.54 4.32
N GLU A 93 -6.10 11.50 5.05
CA GLU A 93 -5.97 11.44 6.51
C GLU A 93 -4.49 11.40 6.92
N ILE A 94 -3.69 10.49 6.35
CA ILE A 94 -2.32 10.28 6.82
C ILE A 94 -1.42 11.50 6.60
N LYS A 95 -1.71 12.32 5.57
CA LYS A 95 -1.00 13.59 5.37
C LYS A 95 -1.25 14.55 6.53
N ILE A 96 -2.50 14.66 6.98
CA ILE A 96 -2.88 15.51 8.11
C ILE A 96 -2.19 15.00 9.38
N LEU A 97 -2.24 13.70 9.65
CA LEU A 97 -1.64 13.10 10.83
C LEU A 97 -0.11 13.22 10.85
N VAL A 98 0.56 13.03 9.71
CA VAL A 98 2.03 13.20 9.63
C VAL A 98 2.42 14.66 9.80
N GLN A 99 1.62 15.60 9.31
CA GLN A 99 1.93 17.03 9.38
C GLN A 99 1.66 17.63 10.76
N ASN A 100 0.54 17.25 11.38
CA ASN A 100 0.02 17.90 12.58
C ASN A 100 0.17 17.03 13.84
N GLY A 101 0.49 15.75 13.68
CA GLY A 101 0.38 14.75 14.74
C GLY A 101 -1.06 14.26 14.93
N VAL A 102 -1.23 13.38 15.91
CA VAL A 102 -2.52 12.88 16.37
C VAL A 102 -2.70 13.22 17.84
N THR A 103 -3.87 13.73 18.21
CA THR A 103 -4.21 13.99 19.61
C THR A 103 -4.91 12.77 20.18
N ILE A 104 -4.30 12.15 21.19
CA ILE A 104 -4.88 11.04 21.94
C ILE A 104 -4.95 11.48 23.39
N GLU A 105 -6.18 11.53 23.91
CA GLU A 105 -6.54 12.16 25.18
C GLU A 105 -6.04 13.61 25.29
N THR A 106 -4.96 13.83 26.04
CA THR A 106 -4.36 15.16 26.29
C THR A 106 -2.99 15.34 25.61
N ARG A 107 -2.47 14.29 24.98
CA ARG A 107 -1.12 14.26 24.38
C ARG A 107 -1.22 14.33 22.85
N ILE A 108 -0.26 15.03 22.25
CA ILE A 108 -0.09 15.08 20.80
C ILE A 108 1.11 14.21 20.45
N PHE A 109 0.87 13.19 19.61
CA PHE A 109 1.89 12.28 19.14
C PHE A 109 2.27 12.62 17.71
N LYS A 110 3.57 12.66 17.41
CA LYS A 110 4.05 12.74 16.03
C LYS A 110 3.78 11.42 15.31
N VAL A 111 3.27 11.46 14.08
CA VAL A 111 3.05 10.25 13.28
C VAL A 111 4.15 10.12 12.22
N ASP A 112 4.83 8.98 12.20
CA ASP A 112 5.91 8.67 11.25
C ASP A 112 5.61 7.40 10.45
N ILE A 113 5.50 7.50 9.12
CA ILE A 113 5.40 6.32 8.24
C ILE A 113 6.81 5.79 7.99
N ILE A 114 7.13 4.63 8.52
CA ILE A 114 8.47 4.04 8.36
C ILE A 114 8.63 3.26 7.05
N GLY A 115 7.52 2.82 6.45
CA GLY A 115 7.55 2.10 5.19
C GLY A 115 6.22 1.46 4.81
N PHE A 116 6.24 0.86 3.62
CA PHE A 116 5.15 0.03 3.09
C PHE A 116 5.65 -1.40 2.88
N THR A 117 4.92 -2.37 3.43
CA THR A 117 5.11 -3.79 3.17
C THR A 117 4.02 -4.28 2.24
N CYS A 118 4.40 -4.80 1.08
CA CYS A 118 3.46 -5.39 0.14
C CYS A 118 4.14 -6.57 -0.56
N ASP A 119 3.35 -7.55 -0.96
CA ASP A 119 3.80 -8.55 -1.91
C ASP A 119 4.13 -7.89 -3.28
N THR A 120 4.65 -8.67 -4.23
CA THR A 120 5.07 -8.07 -5.51
C THR A 120 3.90 -7.54 -6.37
N PRO A 121 2.79 -8.30 -6.55
CA PRO A 121 1.56 -7.79 -7.14
C PRO A 121 1.02 -6.49 -6.52
N ALA A 122 0.77 -6.45 -5.22
CA ALA A 122 0.24 -5.29 -4.52
C ALA A 122 1.20 -4.10 -4.62
N ARG A 123 2.51 -4.32 -4.47
CA ARG A 123 3.51 -3.26 -4.65
C ARG A 123 3.46 -2.63 -6.04
N SER A 124 3.31 -3.45 -7.09
CA SER A 124 3.21 -2.94 -8.46
C SER A 124 1.89 -2.20 -8.71
N PHE A 125 0.81 -2.64 -8.09
CA PHE A 125 -0.47 -1.95 -8.09
C PHE A 125 -0.37 -0.58 -7.41
N SER A 126 0.14 -0.52 -6.18
CA SER A 126 0.31 0.74 -5.43
C SER A 126 1.24 1.72 -6.12
N LYS A 127 2.25 1.22 -6.84
CA LYS A 127 3.17 2.06 -7.65
C LYS A 127 2.64 2.42 -9.03
N HIS A 128 1.48 1.89 -9.42
CA HIS A 128 0.93 2.01 -10.75
C HIS A 128 1.96 1.66 -11.85
N CYS A 129 2.62 0.52 -11.70
CA CYS A 129 3.65 0.05 -12.62
C CYS A 129 3.44 -1.40 -13.04
N LYS A 130 4.15 -1.83 -14.08
CA LYS A 130 4.04 -3.20 -14.59
C LYS A 130 4.48 -4.22 -13.53
N GLY A 131 3.62 -5.21 -13.30
CA GLY A 131 3.92 -6.35 -12.42
C GLY A 131 5.04 -7.24 -12.97
N HIS A 132 5.63 -8.04 -12.09
CA HIS A 132 6.87 -8.81 -12.28
C HIS A 132 7.04 -9.59 -13.61
N GLY A 133 5.95 -10.02 -14.25
CA GLY A 133 5.97 -10.72 -15.55
C GLY A 133 6.14 -9.82 -16.79
N GLY A 134 6.04 -8.50 -16.64
CA GLY A 134 6.13 -7.54 -17.74
C GLY A 134 7.52 -7.44 -18.38
N PHE A 135 7.61 -6.88 -19.60
CA PHE A 135 8.91 -6.65 -20.25
C PHE A 135 9.76 -5.60 -19.53
N TYR A 136 9.14 -4.64 -18.84
CA TYR A 136 9.84 -3.56 -18.13
C TYR A 136 9.40 -3.50 -16.67
N ALA A 137 9.31 -4.66 -15.98
CA ALA A 137 8.75 -4.71 -14.63
C ALA A 137 9.78 -4.51 -13.51
N CYS A 138 11.08 -4.50 -13.81
CA CYS A 138 12.08 -4.30 -12.76
C CYS A 138 11.86 -2.94 -12.11
N GLU A 139 11.61 -2.88 -10.80
CA GLU A 139 11.40 -1.64 -10.07
C GLU A 139 12.69 -0.85 -9.82
N ARG A 140 13.85 -1.54 -9.87
CA ARG A 140 15.17 -0.97 -9.52
C ARG A 140 15.94 -0.40 -10.71
N CYS A 141 15.71 -0.90 -11.92
CA CYS A 141 16.42 -0.45 -13.12
C CYS A 141 15.56 -0.51 -14.38
N GLU A 142 16.04 0.12 -15.44
CA GLU A 142 15.33 0.30 -16.72
C GLU A 142 15.46 -0.92 -17.65
N ILE A 143 15.92 -2.08 -17.15
CA ILE A 143 16.17 -3.27 -17.96
C ILE A 143 14.90 -3.78 -18.68
N LYS A 144 15.05 -4.13 -19.95
CA LYS A 144 14.05 -4.89 -20.71
C LYS A 144 14.26 -6.39 -20.48
N GLY A 145 13.29 -7.04 -19.86
CA GLY A 145 13.23 -8.49 -19.74
C GLY A 145 13.03 -9.18 -21.08
N LYS A 146 13.52 -10.41 -21.20
CA LYS A 146 13.37 -11.28 -22.37
C LYS A 146 12.50 -12.48 -22.01
N THR A 147 11.79 -13.02 -22.99
CA THR A 147 11.07 -14.28 -22.80
C THR A 147 12.02 -15.44 -23.10
N ARG A 148 12.22 -16.36 -22.16
CA ARG A 148 12.97 -17.61 -22.35
C ARG A 148 12.16 -18.74 -21.74
N ASN A 149 11.97 -19.84 -22.47
CA ASN A 149 11.20 -21.00 -22.01
C ASN A 149 9.83 -20.62 -21.40
N LYS A 150 9.07 -19.75 -22.11
CA LYS A 150 7.77 -19.21 -21.67
C LYS A 150 7.81 -18.42 -20.34
N ARG A 151 8.97 -18.04 -19.84
CA ARG A 151 9.16 -17.25 -18.61
C ARG A 151 9.81 -15.90 -18.92
N ARG A 152 9.44 -14.87 -18.15
CA ARG A 152 10.11 -13.56 -18.18
C ARG A 152 11.41 -13.66 -17.39
N VAL A 153 12.54 -13.36 -18.02
CA VAL A 153 13.85 -13.27 -17.37
C VAL A 153 14.47 -11.90 -17.57
N TYR A 154 15.24 -11.42 -16.59
CA TYR A 154 15.99 -10.17 -16.65
C TYR A 154 17.49 -10.50 -16.74
N PRO A 155 18.05 -10.56 -17.96
CA PRO A 155 19.33 -11.22 -18.20
C PRO A 155 20.56 -10.37 -17.81
N SER A 156 20.37 -9.11 -17.43
CA SER A 156 21.46 -8.20 -17.09
C SER A 156 21.20 -7.50 -15.76
N VAL A 157 22.23 -7.46 -14.92
CA VAL A 157 22.27 -6.71 -13.66
C VAL A 157 22.88 -5.31 -13.84
N ASN A 158 23.59 -5.07 -14.95
CA ASN A 158 24.24 -3.80 -15.29
C ASN A 158 23.32 -2.97 -16.19
N SER A 159 22.17 -2.56 -15.65
CA SER A 159 21.25 -1.66 -16.33
C SER A 159 21.16 -0.33 -15.59
N LYS A 160 20.77 0.72 -16.30
CA LYS A 160 20.57 2.06 -15.74
C LYS A 160 19.59 2.00 -14.57
N ARG A 161 20.04 2.43 -13.39
CA ARG A 161 19.24 2.44 -12.16
C ARG A 161 18.10 3.44 -12.27
N ARG A 162 16.94 3.04 -11.77
CA ARG A 162 15.79 3.93 -11.65
C ARG A 162 15.94 4.74 -10.38
N THR A 163 15.90 6.06 -10.52
CA THR A 163 15.93 7.01 -9.39
C THR A 163 14.52 7.45 -9.05
N LYS A 164 14.31 7.93 -7.81
CA LYS A 164 13.04 8.55 -7.37
C LYS A 164 12.58 9.63 -8.37
N LYS A 165 13.50 10.52 -8.78
CA LYS A 165 13.24 11.59 -9.74
C LYS A 165 12.77 11.05 -11.10
N ASN A 166 13.40 9.99 -11.62
CA ASN A 166 13.02 9.42 -12.92
C ASN A 166 11.68 8.69 -12.86
N PHE A 167 11.40 8.00 -11.76
CA PHE A 167 10.13 7.29 -11.55
C PHE A 167 8.95 8.28 -11.45
N ILE A 168 9.07 9.34 -10.65
CA ILE A 168 8.02 10.37 -10.52
C ILE A 168 7.73 11.04 -11.87
N LYS A 169 8.78 11.33 -12.65
CA LYS A 169 8.64 11.91 -13.99
C LYS A 169 8.23 10.91 -15.08
N GLN A 170 8.00 9.65 -14.70
CA GLN A 170 7.65 8.54 -15.60
C GLN A 170 8.53 8.44 -16.85
N ARG A 171 9.85 8.65 -16.69
CA ARG A 171 10.78 8.76 -17.83
C ARG A 171 10.85 7.51 -18.71
N GLN A 172 10.56 6.34 -18.15
CA GLN A 172 10.41 5.10 -18.90
C GLN A 172 8.93 4.74 -18.96
N ALA A 173 8.21 5.29 -19.94
CA ALA A 173 6.77 5.12 -20.08
C ALA A 173 6.37 3.63 -20.08
N GLU A 174 7.18 2.74 -20.64
CA GLU A 174 6.85 1.32 -20.71
C GLU A 174 6.92 0.60 -19.35
N HIS A 175 7.44 1.22 -18.30
CA HIS A 175 7.39 0.69 -16.92
C HIS A 175 6.07 1.03 -16.23
N HIS A 176 5.45 2.15 -16.60
CA HIS A 176 4.24 2.66 -15.98
C HIS A 176 2.99 2.10 -16.68
N LEU A 177 1.86 2.18 -15.99
CA LEU A 177 0.53 1.83 -16.49
C LEU A 177 -0.30 3.09 -16.71
#